data_AF-A0AAW0DVY1-F1
#
_entry.id   AF-A0AAW0DVY1-F1
#
_cell.length_a   1.000
_cell.length_b   1.000
_cell.length_c   1.000
_cell.angle_alpha   90.00
_cell.angle_beta   90.00
_cell.angle_gamma   90.00
#
_symmetry.space_group_name_H-M   'P 1'
#
loop_
_entity.id
_entity.type
_entity.pdbx_description
1 polymer ?
#
loop_
_entity_poly.entity_id
_entity_poly.type
_entity_poly.pdbx_seq_one_letter_code
_entity_poly.pdbx_strand_id
1 'polypeptide(L)'
;MVEGFAQMKDKDLADAEAHEEDIKAVSATPLLLSLEDSPVGDFSKAFQLQGADVLYFSAGAGGKGGEERKKSVDDEGVLKVFDAIEAVEAARPRLILVSGIDVRDPEKKPAHYEDIAMSKRLRGTIAAYMKWKYGADKNLRDDVATALAALLDREDAAGLAIDMVGGEPPTAEGLDAMIKKGETDFP
;
A
#
# COMPACT_ATOMS: atom_id res chain seq x y z
N MET A 1 -11.69 20.08 0.88
CA MET A 1 -10.38 19.48 0.58
C MET A 1 -9.54 19.64 1.84
N VAL A 2 -9.63 18.66 2.74
CA VAL A 2 -8.78 18.60 3.93
C VAL A 2 -7.68 17.63 3.54
N GLU A 3 -6.51 18.14 3.21
CA GLU A 3 -5.35 17.31 2.87
C GLU A 3 -4.77 16.72 4.17
N GLY A 4 -5.26 15.55 4.56
CA GLY A 4 -4.69 14.77 5.64
C GLY A 4 -3.37 14.14 5.19
N PHE A 5 -2.23 14.78 5.47
CA PHE A 5 -0.92 14.17 5.30
C PHE A 5 -0.64 13.21 6.48
N ALA A 6 -0.73 11.91 6.23
CA ALA A 6 -0.24 10.89 7.14
C ALA A 6 1.16 10.44 6.69
N GLN A 7 2.21 11.08 7.20
CA GLN A 7 3.57 10.57 7.05
C GLN A 7 3.83 9.54 8.16
N MET A 8 4.02 8.27 7.77
CA MET A 8 4.17 7.15 8.70
C MET A 8 5.64 6.91 9.04
N LYS A 9 5.95 6.75 10.33
CA LYS A 9 7.30 7.02 10.89
C LYS A 9 8.20 5.78 11.11
N ASP A 10 9.48 6.13 11.25
CA ASP A 10 10.73 5.37 11.35
C ASP A 10 11.29 5.45 12.79
N LYS A 11 11.70 4.32 13.38
CA LYS A 11 12.26 4.24 14.76
C LYS A 11 13.70 4.78 14.93
N ASP A 12 14.42 5.07 13.85
CA ASP A 12 15.82 5.56 13.82
C ASP A 12 15.92 7.09 13.58
N LEU A 13 14.80 7.81 13.61
CA LEU A 13 14.78 9.26 13.75
C LEU A 13 14.66 9.58 15.25
N ALA A 14 15.78 9.96 15.84
CA ALA A 14 15.75 10.75 17.07
C ALA A 14 14.77 11.92 16.85
N ASP A 15 13.79 12.02 17.77
CA ASP A 15 12.78 13.07 17.88
C ASP A 15 11.53 12.92 16.99
N ALA A 16 10.62 12.03 17.41
CA ALA A 16 9.26 11.94 16.87
C ALA A 16 8.48 13.28 16.96
N GLU A 17 8.85 14.15 17.91
CA GLU A 17 8.30 15.49 18.11
C GLU A 17 8.94 16.54 17.17
N ALA A 18 10.16 16.31 16.66
CA ALA A 18 10.91 17.31 15.89
C ALA A 18 10.31 17.63 14.51
N HIS A 19 9.49 16.74 13.95
CA HIS A 19 8.83 16.98 12.66
C HIS A 19 7.42 17.53 12.79
N GLU A 20 6.87 17.59 14.02
CA GLU A 20 5.51 18.04 14.25
C GLU A 20 5.33 19.52 13.85
N GLU A 21 6.34 20.34 14.16
CA GLU A 21 6.35 21.76 13.81
C GLU A 21 6.40 21.96 12.30
N ASP A 22 7.22 21.20 11.57
CA ASP A 22 7.30 21.28 10.11
C ASP A 22 5.97 20.90 9.43
N ILE A 23 5.31 19.85 9.94
CA ILE A 23 3.99 19.42 9.43
C ILE A 23 2.92 20.49 9.72
N LYS A 24 2.93 21.06 10.93
CA LYS A 24 2.03 22.17 11.29
C LYS A 24 2.31 23.43 10.48
N ALA A 25 3.58 23.71 10.15
CA ALA A 25 3.98 24.88 9.37
C ALA A 25 3.41 24.85 7.94
N VAL A 26 3.13 23.65 7.40
CA VAL A 26 2.41 23.48 6.12
C VAL A 26 0.90 23.31 6.29
N SER A 27 0.35 23.66 7.47
CA SER A 27 -1.08 23.57 7.80
C SER A 27 -1.66 22.15 7.78
N ALA A 28 -0.82 21.12 7.89
CA ALA A 28 -1.26 19.74 8.03
C ALA A 28 -1.47 19.37 9.51
N THR A 29 -2.30 18.35 9.75
CA THR A 29 -2.54 17.80 11.10
C THR A 29 -1.64 16.60 11.32
N PRO A 30 -0.60 16.70 12.17
CA PRO A 30 0.30 15.58 12.41
C PRO A 30 -0.40 14.48 13.21
N LEU A 31 -0.12 13.23 12.82
CA LEU A 31 -0.49 12.04 13.56
C LEU A 31 0.76 11.25 13.91
N LEU A 32 0.80 10.68 15.11
CA LEU A 32 1.90 9.84 15.57
C LEU A 32 1.50 8.37 15.46
N LEU A 33 1.91 7.73 14.36
CA LEU A 33 1.68 6.32 14.08
C LEU A 33 2.99 5.66 13.62
N SER A 34 3.31 4.49 14.16
CA SER A 34 4.50 3.69 13.83
C SER A 34 4.13 2.55 12.88
N LEU A 35 4.80 2.45 11.74
CA LEU A 35 4.62 1.31 10.84
C LEU A 35 5.11 0.00 11.47
N GLU A 36 6.06 0.08 12.38
CA GLU A 36 6.66 -1.09 13.02
C GLU A 36 5.83 -1.53 14.24
N ASP A 37 5.33 -0.56 15.04
CA ASP A 37 4.79 -0.85 16.37
C ASP A 37 3.27 -0.62 16.49
N SER A 38 2.70 0.33 15.73
CA SER A 38 1.26 0.61 15.86
C SER A 38 0.45 -0.54 15.25
N PRO A 39 -0.64 -0.97 15.92
CA PRO A 39 -1.57 -1.95 15.38
C PRO A 39 -2.36 -1.37 14.20
N VAL A 40 -2.85 -2.24 13.32
CA VAL A 40 -3.72 -1.89 12.17
C VAL A 40 -4.90 -1.00 12.60
N GLY A 41 -5.51 -1.31 13.76
CA GLY A 41 -6.67 -0.57 14.27
C GLY A 41 -6.40 0.91 14.60
N ASP A 42 -5.16 1.28 14.91
CA ASP A 42 -4.82 2.69 15.16
C ASP A 42 -4.82 3.49 13.85
N PHE A 43 -4.35 2.87 12.77
CA PHE A 43 -4.39 3.45 11.43
C PHE A 43 -5.82 3.58 10.92
N SER A 44 -6.64 2.52 11.03
CA SER A 44 -8.02 2.57 10.54
C SER A 44 -8.84 3.62 11.28
N LYS A 45 -8.69 3.72 12.61
CA LYS A 45 -9.30 4.78 13.41
C LYS A 45 -8.83 6.17 12.99
N ALA A 46 -7.54 6.33 12.71
CA ALA A 46 -7.00 7.60 12.22
C ALA A 46 -7.63 7.97 10.87
N PHE A 47 -7.72 7.03 9.92
CA PHE A 47 -8.31 7.28 8.60
C PHE A 47 -9.79 7.67 8.70
N GLN A 48 -10.55 6.98 9.55
CA GLN A 48 -11.95 7.31 9.83
C GLN A 48 -12.12 8.73 10.41
N LEU A 49 -11.28 9.10 11.39
CA LEU A 49 -11.37 10.41 12.04
C LEU A 49 -10.95 11.56 11.12
N GLN A 50 -9.99 11.33 10.23
CA GLN A 50 -9.56 12.34 9.26
C GLN A 50 -10.54 12.48 8.09
N GLY A 51 -11.26 11.43 7.73
CA GLY A 51 -12.19 11.43 6.59
C GLY A 51 -11.48 11.75 5.26
N ALA A 52 -10.25 11.25 5.09
CA ALA A 52 -9.45 11.55 3.91
C ALA A 52 -10.00 10.81 2.67
N ASP A 53 -10.03 11.49 1.52
CA ASP A 53 -10.41 10.90 0.23
C ASP A 53 -9.28 10.06 -0.39
N VAL A 54 -8.03 10.42 -0.06
CA VAL A 54 -6.80 9.88 -0.65
C VAL A 54 -5.75 9.70 0.43
N LEU A 55 -5.06 8.56 0.41
CA LEU A 55 -3.91 8.27 1.25
C LEU A 55 -2.68 8.10 0.38
N TYR A 56 -1.64 8.89 0.63
CA TYR A 56 -0.33 8.72 -0.01
C TYR A 56 0.59 7.90 0.89
N PHE A 57 1.00 6.70 0.44
CA PHE A 57 2.06 5.95 1.11
C PHE A 57 3.41 6.32 0.49
N SER A 58 4.12 7.24 1.14
CA SER A 58 5.47 7.69 0.75
C SER A 58 6.55 7.33 1.79
N ALA A 59 6.21 6.47 2.76
CA ALA A 59 7.14 6.02 3.79
C ALA A 59 8.10 4.95 3.25
N GLY A 60 9.28 4.88 3.86
CA GLY A 60 10.27 3.84 3.58
C GLY A 60 11.35 3.80 4.64
N ALA A 61 12.04 2.67 4.80
CA ALA A 61 13.07 2.50 5.84
C ALA A 61 14.31 3.40 5.62
N GLY A 62 14.46 3.94 4.41
CA GLY A 62 15.64 4.68 4.00
C GLY A 62 16.92 3.85 4.12
N GLY A 63 18.06 4.52 4.31
CA GLY A 63 19.37 3.86 4.42
C GLY A 63 19.63 3.13 5.75
N LYS A 64 18.76 3.26 6.77
CA LYS A 64 19.05 2.89 8.16
C LYS A 64 18.37 1.59 8.61
N GLY A 65 18.98 0.84 9.53
CA GLY A 65 18.36 -0.32 10.18
C GLY A 65 18.41 -1.67 9.43
N GLY A 66 19.28 -1.84 8.42
CA GLY A 66 19.51 -3.15 7.78
C GLY A 66 18.29 -3.73 7.03
N GLU A 67 18.41 -4.95 6.50
CA GLU A 67 17.37 -5.58 5.65
C GLU A 67 16.05 -5.82 6.38
N GLU A 68 16.09 -6.24 7.64
CA GLU A 68 14.88 -6.52 8.44
C GLU A 68 13.96 -5.31 8.54
N ARG A 69 14.55 -4.12 8.74
CA ARG A 69 13.76 -2.89 8.78
C ARG A 69 13.18 -2.51 7.42
N LYS A 70 13.86 -2.86 6.32
CA LYS A 70 13.31 -2.64 4.95
C LYS A 70 12.12 -3.56 4.74
N LYS A 71 12.20 -4.81 5.18
CA LYS A 71 11.03 -5.70 5.17
C LYS A 71 9.87 -5.08 5.94
N SER A 72 10.13 -4.71 7.20
CA SER A 72 9.09 -4.20 8.10
C SER A 72 8.43 -2.91 7.60
N VAL A 73 9.21 -1.98 7.05
CA VAL A 73 8.68 -0.66 6.63
C VAL A 73 8.29 -0.63 5.16
N ASP A 74 9.10 -1.19 4.26
CA ASP A 74 8.91 -1.05 2.82
C ASP A 74 7.95 -2.08 2.21
N ASP A 75 7.77 -3.23 2.86
CA ASP A 75 6.84 -4.31 2.47
C ASP A 75 5.68 -4.43 3.46
N GLU A 76 5.95 -4.90 4.68
CA GLU A 76 4.90 -5.15 5.68
C GLU A 76 4.15 -3.86 6.09
N GLY A 77 4.85 -2.73 6.10
CA GLY A 77 4.28 -1.43 6.47
C GLY A 77 3.19 -0.94 5.51
N VAL A 78 3.38 -1.10 4.19
CA VAL A 78 2.34 -0.72 3.21
C VAL A 78 1.18 -1.71 3.22
N LEU A 79 1.44 -3.00 3.42
CA LEU A 79 0.39 -4.00 3.56
C LEU A 79 -0.47 -3.72 4.81
N LYS A 80 0.14 -3.38 5.95
CA LYS A 80 -0.57 -2.94 7.16
C LYS A 80 -1.48 -1.74 6.90
N VAL A 81 -1.02 -0.78 6.11
CA VAL A 81 -1.82 0.39 5.73
C VAL A 81 -2.99 0.01 4.85
N PHE A 82 -2.75 -0.90 3.90
CA PHE A 82 -3.79 -1.45 3.06
C PHE A 82 -4.86 -2.15 3.92
N ASP A 83 -4.47 -3.04 4.83
CA ASP A 83 -5.37 -3.69 5.79
C ASP A 83 -6.15 -2.67 6.66
N ALA A 84 -5.49 -1.56 7.03
CA ALA A 84 -6.14 -0.50 7.81
C ALA A 84 -7.17 0.29 7.00
N ILE A 85 -6.95 0.49 5.70
CA ILE A 85 -7.94 1.07 4.78
C ILE A 85 -9.14 0.14 4.67
N GLU A 86 -8.92 -1.17 4.61
CA GLU A 86 -9.96 -2.18 4.54
C GLU A 86 -10.84 -2.22 5.79
N ALA A 87 -10.25 -1.97 6.96
CA ALA A 87 -10.96 -1.86 8.22
C ALA A 87 -11.75 -0.54 8.38
N VAL A 88 -11.75 0.36 7.39
CA VAL A 88 -12.59 1.57 7.40
C VAL A 88 -14.02 1.20 6.96
N GLU A 89 -14.98 1.41 7.86
CA GLU A 89 -16.42 1.17 7.60
C GLU A 89 -17.10 2.31 6.82
N ALA A 90 -16.50 3.51 6.85
CA ALA A 90 -16.95 4.66 6.08
C ALA A 90 -16.41 4.61 4.63
N ALA A 91 -16.49 5.74 3.90
CA ALA A 91 -15.84 5.85 2.60
C ALA A 91 -14.32 5.65 2.76
N ARG A 92 -13.78 4.61 2.10
CA ARG A 92 -12.37 4.25 2.16
C ARG A 92 -11.53 5.21 1.30
N PRO A 93 -10.36 5.68 1.79
CA PRO A 93 -9.47 6.50 0.99
C PRO A 93 -8.87 5.70 -0.17
N ARG A 94 -8.63 6.37 -1.31
CA ARG A 94 -7.82 5.79 -2.40
C ARG A 94 -6.35 5.76 -2.00
N LEU A 95 -5.71 4.60 -2.06
CA LEU A 95 -4.27 4.47 -1.84
C LEU A 95 -3.48 4.90 -3.09
N ILE A 96 -2.56 5.84 -2.91
CA ILE A 96 -1.51 6.17 -3.87
C ILE A 96 -0.18 5.71 -3.25
N LEU A 97 0.37 4.61 -3.78
CA LEU A 97 1.68 4.10 -3.39
C LEU A 97 2.79 4.79 -4.19
N VAL A 98 3.71 5.45 -3.49
CA VAL A 98 4.93 5.99 -4.09
C VAL A 98 6.01 4.90 -4.05
N SER A 99 6.22 4.25 -5.20
CA SER A 99 7.24 3.20 -5.38
C SER A 99 8.56 3.75 -5.96
N GLY A 100 9.46 2.85 -6.33
CA GLY A 100 10.75 3.16 -6.96
C GLY A 100 10.76 2.92 -8.47
N ILE A 101 11.68 3.60 -9.15
CA ILE A 101 11.99 3.33 -10.56
C ILE A 101 12.66 1.96 -10.67
N ASP A 102 12.32 1.21 -11.74
CA ASP A 102 12.85 -0.13 -12.01
C ASP A 102 12.47 -1.18 -10.93
N VAL A 103 11.50 -0.91 -10.06
CA VAL A 103 10.91 -1.93 -9.17
C VAL A 103 10.04 -2.88 -10.00
N ARG A 104 10.63 -4.01 -10.39
CA ARG A 104 10.01 -5.05 -11.23
C ARG A 104 10.80 -6.36 -11.16
N ASP A 105 10.22 -7.41 -11.73
CA ASP A 105 10.90 -8.66 -12.06
C ASP A 105 12.09 -8.37 -12.99
N PRO A 106 13.34 -8.66 -12.56
CA PRO A 106 14.52 -8.42 -13.39
C PRO A 106 14.57 -9.34 -14.62
N GLU A 107 13.96 -10.52 -14.56
CA GLU A 107 13.95 -11.51 -15.64
C GLU A 107 12.92 -11.18 -16.72
N LYS A 108 11.87 -10.42 -16.38
CA LYS A 108 10.80 -10.00 -17.30
C LYS A 108 10.96 -8.53 -17.69
N LYS A 109 11.96 -8.23 -18.52
CA LYS A 109 12.19 -6.86 -19.02
C LYS A 109 11.39 -6.57 -20.30
N PRO A 110 10.77 -5.38 -20.43
CA PRO A 110 10.27 -4.91 -21.71
C PRO A 110 11.41 -4.73 -22.74
N ALA A 111 11.11 -4.92 -24.03
CA ALA A 111 12.12 -4.86 -25.09
C ALA A 111 12.84 -3.49 -25.20
N HIS A 112 12.17 -2.40 -24.81
CA HIS A 112 12.69 -1.02 -24.87
C HIS A 112 13.60 -0.63 -23.69
N TYR A 113 13.85 -1.52 -22.73
CA TYR A 113 14.76 -1.25 -21.61
C TYR A 113 16.22 -1.44 -22.04
N GLU A 114 16.90 -0.32 -22.30
CA GLU A 114 18.29 -0.31 -22.79
C GLU A 114 19.35 -0.23 -21.68
N ASP A 115 19.01 0.35 -20.51
CA ASP A 115 19.99 0.60 -19.44
C ASP A 115 20.12 -0.56 -18.42
N ILE A 116 20.53 -1.71 -18.94
CA ILE A 116 20.70 -2.95 -18.16
C ILE A 116 21.86 -2.82 -17.17
N ALA A 117 22.93 -2.12 -17.56
CA ALA A 117 24.12 -1.98 -16.73
C ALA A 117 23.82 -1.15 -15.47
N MET A 118 23.12 -0.02 -15.62
CA MET A 118 22.70 0.79 -14.47
C MET A 118 21.70 0.04 -13.59
N SER A 119 20.70 -0.62 -14.19
CA SER A 119 19.72 -1.44 -13.45
C SER A 119 20.42 -2.49 -12.58
N LYS A 120 21.36 -3.25 -13.15
CA LYS A 120 22.14 -4.25 -12.39
C LYS A 120 22.96 -3.61 -11.28
N ARG A 121 23.63 -2.49 -11.55
CA ARG A 121 24.42 -1.76 -10.55
C ARG A 121 23.56 -1.28 -9.38
N LEU A 122 22.42 -0.62 -9.67
CA LEU A 122 21.51 -0.12 -8.64
C LEU A 122 20.96 -1.27 -7.81
N ARG A 123 20.46 -2.33 -8.44
CA ARG A 123 19.96 -3.52 -7.73
C ARG A 123 21.03 -4.17 -6.85
N GLY A 124 22.29 -4.21 -7.29
CA GLY A 124 23.39 -4.68 -6.45
C GLY A 124 23.72 -3.76 -5.27
N THR A 125 23.53 -2.45 -5.43
CA THR A 125 23.85 -1.44 -4.40
C THR A 125 22.77 -1.36 -3.32
N ILE A 126 21.50 -1.43 -3.72
CA ILE A 126 20.32 -1.29 -2.85
C ILE A 126 19.43 -2.53 -2.91
N ALA A 127 20.04 -3.71 -2.82
CA ALA A 127 19.37 -5.00 -3.02
C ALA A 127 18.17 -5.23 -2.09
N ALA A 128 18.32 -4.94 -0.79
CA ALA A 128 17.24 -5.09 0.18
C ALA A 128 16.04 -4.18 -0.14
N TYR A 129 16.31 -2.92 -0.50
CA TYR A 129 15.26 -1.98 -0.90
C TYR A 129 14.50 -2.48 -2.14
N MET A 130 15.23 -2.90 -3.18
CA MET A 130 14.63 -3.39 -4.42
C MET A 130 13.81 -4.67 -4.20
N LYS A 131 14.30 -5.58 -3.35
CA LYS A 131 13.60 -6.81 -2.98
C LYS A 131 12.27 -6.52 -2.29
N TRP A 132 12.28 -5.70 -1.23
CA TRP A 132 11.08 -5.48 -0.41
C TRP A 132 10.07 -4.53 -1.07
N LYS A 133 10.52 -3.51 -1.82
CA LYS A 133 9.61 -2.72 -2.65
C LYS A 133 8.96 -3.54 -3.76
N TYR A 134 9.71 -4.43 -4.41
CA TYR A 134 9.13 -5.33 -5.39
C TYR A 134 8.12 -6.30 -4.76
N GLY A 135 8.40 -6.80 -3.54
CA GLY A 135 7.47 -7.61 -2.75
C GLY A 135 6.13 -6.90 -2.55
N ALA A 136 6.15 -5.70 -1.98
CA ALA A 136 4.96 -4.87 -1.79
C ALA A 136 4.19 -4.62 -3.10
N ASP A 137 4.88 -4.09 -4.12
CA ASP A 137 4.28 -3.77 -5.41
C ASP A 137 3.64 -5.00 -6.06
N LYS A 138 4.27 -6.17 -5.91
CA LYS A 138 3.77 -7.42 -6.45
C LYS A 138 2.56 -7.91 -5.67
N ASN A 139 2.62 -7.96 -4.35
CA ASN A 139 1.53 -8.44 -3.50
C ASN A 139 0.23 -7.65 -3.76
N LEU A 140 0.33 -6.30 -3.80
CA LEU A 140 -0.82 -5.44 -4.09
C LEU A 140 -1.39 -5.62 -5.51
N ARG A 141 -0.58 -6.07 -6.49
CA ARG A 141 -1.04 -6.35 -7.86
C ARG A 141 -1.57 -7.76 -8.04
N ASP A 142 -0.98 -8.74 -7.36
CA ASP A 142 -1.33 -10.15 -7.46
C ASP A 142 -2.77 -10.38 -6.96
N ASP A 143 -3.25 -9.61 -5.98
CA ASP A 143 -4.65 -9.67 -5.52
C ASP A 143 -5.63 -9.27 -6.62
N VAL A 144 -5.36 -8.18 -7.35
CA VAL A 144 -6.18 -7.74 -8.49
C VAL A 144 -6.15 -8.78 -9.62
N ALA A 145 -4.97 -9.32 -9.92
CA ALA A 145 -4.82 -10.34 -10.95
C ALA A 145 -5.58 -11.63 -10.57
N THR A 146 -5.51 -12.05 -9.31
CA THR A 146 -6.24 -13.19 -8.76
C THR A 146 -7.74 -12.98 -8.87
N ALA A 147 -8.21 -11.78 -8.57
CA ALA A 147 -9.62 -11.44 -8.65
C ALA A 147 -10.14 -11.50 -10.10
N LEU A 148 -9.42 -10.89 -11.04
CA LEU A 148 -9.76 -10.92 -12.46
C LEU A 148 -9.74 -12.34 -13.03
N ALA A 149 -8.76 -13.16 -12.62
CA ALA A 149 -8.69 -14.56 -13.02
C ALA A 149 -9.87 -15.38 -12.48
N ALA A 150 -10.26 -15.15 -11.22
CA ALA A 150 -11.41 -15.81 -10.61
C ALA A 150 -12.74 -15.42 -11.27
N LEU A 151 -12.83 -14.22 -11.86
CA LEU A 151 -14.02 -13.73 -12.56
C LEU A 151 -14.14 -14.20 -14.02
N LEU A 152 -13.06 -14.68 -14.63
CA LEU A 152 -12.99 -14.92 -16.08
C LEU A 152 -14.09 -15.85 -16.62
N ASP A 153 -14.42 -16.89 -15.85
CA ASP A 153 -15.39 -17.92 -16.24
C ASP A 153 -16.68 -17.87 -15.38
N ARG A 154 -16.95 -16.75 -14.70
CA ARG A 154 -18.09 -16.57 -13.77
C ARG A 154 -19.28 -15.90 -14.46
N GLU A 155 -20.12 -16.70 -15.12
CA GLU A 155 -21.38 -16.19 -15.73
C GLU A 155 -22.33 -15.57 -14.70
N ASP A 156 -22.30 -16.05 -13.45
CA ASP A 156 -23.06 -15.52 -12.32
C ASP A 156 -22.58 -14.13 -11.85
N ALA A 157 -21.37 -13.72 -12.24
CA ALA A 157 -20.88 -12.36 -12.03
C ALA A 157 -21.22 -11.40 -13.20
N ALA A 158 -21.81 -11.91 -14.29
CA ALA A 158 -22.07 -11.10 -15.47
C ALA A 158 -23.06 -9.97 -15.18
N GLY A 159 -22.70 -8.75 -15.58
CA GLY A 159 -23.50 -7.56 -15.33
C GLY A 159 -23.34 -6.95 -13.94
N LEU A 160 -22.52 -7.54 -13.06
CA LEU A 160 -22.17 -6.94 -11.79
C LEU A 160 -21.04 -5.92 -11.95
N ALA A 161 -21.18 -4.76 -11.30
CA ALA A 161 -20.07 -3.87 -11.02
C ALA A 161 -19.55 -4.20 -9.61
N ILE A 162 -18.35 -4.77 -9.54
CA ILE A 162 -17.74 -5.26 -8.31
C ILE A 162 -16.58 -4.33 -7.96
N ASP A 163 -16.69 -3.60 -6.85
CA ASP A 163 -15.55 -2.92 -6.26
C ASP A 163 -14.76 -3.94 -5.43
N MET A 164 -13.45 -3.98 -5.65
CA MET A 164 -12.57 -4.96 -5.01
C MET A 164 -11.34 -4.29 -4.46
N VAL A 165 -11.06 -4.71 -3.25
CA VAL A 165 -9.90 -4.33 -2.45
C VAL A 165 -9.46 -5.62 -1.75
N GLY A 166 -8.15 -5.87 -1.67
CA GLY A 166 -7.62 -7.09 -1.06
C GLY A 166 -7.92 -7.12 0.44
N GLY A 167 -7.89 -8.30 1.07
CA GLY A 167 -8.24 -8.46 2.48
C GLY A 167 -8.69 -9.88 2.82
N GLU A 168 -9.28 -10.07 3.99
CA GLU A 168 -9.94 -11.33 4.38
C GLU A 168 -11.47 -11.23 4.25
N PRO A 169 -12.16 -12.28 3.76
CA PRO A 169 -11.61 -13.57 3.36
C PRO A 169 -10.85 -13.50 2.01
N PRO A 170 -10.03 -14.52 1.68
CA PRO A 170 -9.25 -14.55 0.44
C PRO A 170 -10.10 -14.22 -0.78
N THR A 171 -9.49 -13.61 -1.80
CA THR A 171 -10.16 -13.03 -2.98
C THR A 171 -11.29 -13.87 -3.57
N ALA A 172 -11.13 -15.20 -3.66
CA ALA A 172 -12.16 -16.09 -4.17
C ALA A 172 -13.43 -16.15 -3.29
N GLU A 173 -13.26 -16.25 -1.97
CA GLU A 173 -14.37 -16.27 -1.01
C GLU A 173 -15.05 -14.91 -0.91
N GLY A 174 -14.28 -13.82 -0.96
CA GLY A 174 -14.82 -12.46 -1.01
C GLY A 174 -15.67 -12.23 -2.27
N LEU A 175 -15.19 -12.69 -3.42
CA LEU A 175 -15.92 -12.69 -4.68
C LEU A 175 -17.22 -13.49 -4.59
N ASP A 176 -17.19 -14.69 -4.00
CA ASP A 176 -18.39 -15.52 -3.83
C ASP A 176 -19.46 -14.82 -2.98
N ALA A 177 -19.04 -14.14 -1.91
CA ALA A 177 -19.95 -13.38 -1.06
C ALA A 177 -20.60 -12.21 -1.82
N MET A 178 -19.82 -11.47 -2.61
CA MET A 178 -20.33 -10.33 -3.40
C MET A 178 -21.25 -10.77 -4.53
N ILE A 179 -20.86 -11.80 -5.30
CA ILE A 179 -21.66 -12.33 -6.40
C ILE A 179 -22.99 -12.87 -5.88
N LYS A 180 -22.97 -13.57 -4.73
CA LYS A 180 -24.20 -14.04 -4.08
C LYS A 180 -25.11 -12.89 -3.62
N LYS A 181 -24.55 -11.76 -3.22
CA LYS A 181 -25.31 -10.56 -2.85
C LYS A 181 -26.06 -9.99 -4.05
N GLY A 182 -25.47 -10.06 -5.25
CA GLY A 182 -26.10 -9.67 -6.52
C GLY A 182 -26.40 -8.17 -6.64
N GLU A 183 -25.82 -7.35 -5.77
CA GLU A 183 -25.93 -5.88 -5.79
C GLU A 183 -24.71 -5.29 -6.49
N THR A 184 -24.91 -4.24 -7.29
CA THR A 184 -23.81 -3.52 -7.95
C THR A 184 -23.38 -2.34 -7.10
N ASP A 185 -22.07 -2.15 -6.91
CA ASP A 185 -21.53 -1.04 -6.11
C ASP A 185 -21.70 0.33 -6.82
N PHE A 186 -22.11 0.32 -8.08
CA PHE A 186 -22.45 1.49 -8.87
C PHE A 186 -23.90 1.39 -9.39
N PRO A 187 -24.69 2.49 -9.31
CA PRO A 187 -26.06 2.55 -9.81
C PRO A 187 -26.16 2.61 -11.34
#